data_AF-A0A9E3EI11-F1
#
_entry.id   AF-A0A9E3EI11-F1
#
_cell.length_a   1.000
_cell.length_b   1.000
_cell.length_c   1.000
_cell.angle_alpha   90.00
_cell.angle_beta   90.00
_cell.angle_gamma   90.00
#
_symmetry.space_group_name_H-M   'P 1'
#
loop_
_entity.id
_entity.type
_entity.pdbx_description
1 polymer ?
#
loop_
_entity_poly.entity_id
_entity_poly.type
_entity_poly.pdbx_seq_one_letter_code
_entity_poly.pdbx_strand_id
1 'polypeptide(L)' 'RDIAWKAQIRLCARYRRLSAGGKKLPVIVAAIAREIAAFLWAIGREVAPM' A
#
# COMPACT_ATOMS: atom_id res chain seq x y z
N ARG A 1 0.57 9.79 -14.38
CA ARG A 1 -0.81 9.62 -13.84
C ARG A 1 -1.14 8.16 -13.48
N ASP A 2 -0.37 7.19 -13.99
CA ASP A 2 -0.53 5.75 -13.72
C ASP A 2 -0.12 5.25 -12.34
N ILE A 3 0.82 5.94 -11.67
CA ILE A 3 1.43 5.43 -10.44
C ILE A 3 0.41 5.38 -9.29
N ALA A 4 -0.38 6.45 -9.11
CA ALA A 4 -1.42 6.51 -8.10
C ALA A 4 -2.52 5.45 -8.34
N TRP A 5 -2.93 5.27 -9.59
CA TRP A 5 -3.94 4.28 -9.97
C TRP A 5 -3.46 2.85 -9.75
N LYS A 6 -2.21 2.54 -10.15
CA LYS A 6 -1.57 1.24 -9.89
C LYS A 6 -1.42 0.97 -8.39
N ALA A 7 -1.09 1.99 -7.59
CA ALA A 7 -1.03 1.88 -6.13
C ALA A 7 -2.41 1.55 -5.53
N GLN A 8 -3.47 2.24 -5.97
CA GLN A 8 -4.82 2.01 -5.48
C GLN A 8 -5.34 0.61 -5.82
N ILE A 9 -5.14 0.13 -7.05
CA ILE A 9 -5.52 -1.23 -7.46
C ILE A 9 -4.80 -2.27 -6.58
N ARG A 10 -3.50 -2.09 -6.35
CA ARG A 10 -2.70 -2.99 -5.51
C ARG A 10 -3.23 -3.04 -4.08
N LEU A 11 -3.53 -1.88 -3.50
CA LEU A 11 -4.07 -1.76 -2.13
C LEU A 11 -5.45 -2.43 -2.01
N CYS A 12 -6.35 -2.20 -2.97
CA CYS A 12 -7.67 -2.82 -3.02
C CYS A 12 -7.58 -4.35 -3.21
N ALA A 13 -6.66 -4.84 -4.04
CA ALA A 13 -6.41 -6.27 -4.18
C ALA A 13 -5.87 -6.90 -2.89
N ARG A 14 -4.93 -6.22 -2.21
CA ARG A 14 -4.35 -6.64 -0.94
C ARG A 14 -5.43 -6.71 0.15
N TYR A 15 -6.26 -5.69 0.27
CA TYR A 15 -7.39 -5.66 1.21
C TYR A 15 -8.32 -6.85 1.00
N ARG A 16 -8.79 -7.06 -0.24
CA ARG A 16 -9.68 -8.18 -0.58
C ARG A 16 -9.07 -9.53 -0.26
N ARG A 17 -7.78 -9.74 -0.58
CA ARG A 17 -7.07 -10.99 -0.27
C ARG A 17 -6.97 -11.26 1.24
N LEU A 18 -6.64 -10.23 2.03
CA LEU A 18 -6.50 -10.37 3.48
C LEU A 18 -7.85 -10.56 4.17
N SER A 19 -8.88 -9.87 3.68
CA SER A 19 -10.27 -10.00 4.13
C SER A 19 -10.83 -11.39 3.82
N ALA A 20 -10.66 -11.88 2.59
CA ALA A 20 -11.06 -13.23 2.19
C ALA A 20 -10.34 -14.34 2.99
N GLY A 21 -9.12 -14.06 3.47
CA GLY A 21 -8.37 -14.96 4.35
C GLY A 21 -8.78 -14.92 5.82
N GLY A 22 -9.86 -14.21 6.19
CA GLY A 22 -10.37 -14.16 7.57
C GLY A 22 -9.45 -13.43 8.56
N LYS A 23 -8.50 -12.62 8.08
CA LYS A 23 -7.59 -11.89 8.97
C LYS A 23 -8.35 -10.81 9.74
N LYS A 24 -7.97 -10.64 11.02
CA LYS A 24 -8.52 -9.56 11.85
C LYS A 24 -8.25 -8.19 11.23
N LEU A 25 -9.23 -7.29 11.28
CA LEU A 25 -9.15 -5.94 10.72
C LEU A 25 -7.85 -5.18 11.07
N PRO A 26 -7.31 -5.22 12.31
CA PRO A 26 -6.05 -4.53 12.63
C PRO A 26 -4.86 -5.03 11.82
N VAL A 27 -4.81 -6.33 11.49
CA VAL A 27 -3.76 -6.93 10.66
C VAL A 27 -3.87 -6.43 9.22
N ILE A 28 -5.10 -6.29 8.72
CA ILE A 28 -5.38 -5.77 7.38
C ILE A 28 -4.94 -4.30 7.30
N VAL A 29 -5.33 -3.48 8.28
CA VAL A 29 -4.98 -2.06 8.35
C VAL A 29 -3.46 -1.88 8.45
N ALA A 30 -2.79 -2.65 9.32
CA ALA A 30 -1.34 -2.58 9.45
C ALA A 30 -0.61 -2.96 8.15
N ALA A 31 -1.09 -3.97 7.42
CA ALA A 31 -0.51 -4.36 6.13
C ALA A 31 -0.67 -3.26 5.06
N ILE A 32 -1.83 -2.61 5.02
CA ILE A 32 -2.14 -1.51 4.11
C ILE A 32 -1.30 -0.27 4.43
N ALA A 33 -1.22 0.11 5.71
CA ALA A 33 -0.39 1.23 6.16
C ALA A 33 1.08 1.02 5.77
N ARG A 34 1.58 -0.22 5.86
CA ARG A 34 2.95 -0.56 5.46
C ARG A 34 3.19 -0.38 3.94
N GLU A 35 2.23 -0.73 3.09
CA GLU A 35 2.34 -0.45 1.65
C GLU A 35 2.32 1.05 1.35
N ILE A 36 1.47 1.82 2.03
CA ILE A 36 1.43 3.29 1.88
C ILE A 36 2.77 3.90 2.30
N ALA A 37 3.33 3.48 3.45
CA ALA A 37 4.61 3.96 3.93
C ALA A 37 5.76 3.64 2.97
N ALA A 38 5.80 2.42 2.42
CA ALA A 38 6.80 2.04 1.42
C ALA A 38 6.68 2.89 0.14
N PHE A 39 5.46 3.21 -0.28
CA PHE A 39 5.20 4.08 -1.42
C PHE A 39 5.68 5.52 -1.16
N LEU A 40 5.39 6.06 0.01
CA LEU A 40 5.85 7.38 0.42
C LEU A 40 7.37 7.46 0.49
N TRP A 41 8.02 6.42 1.02
CA TRP A 41 9.48 6.32 1.07
C TRP A 41 10.11 6.26 -0.31
N ALA A 42 9.54 5.49 -1.24
CA ALA A 42 10.01 5.44 -2.62
C ALA A 42 9.94 6.81 -3.30
N ILE A 43 8.86 7.57 -3.10
CA ILE A 43 8.74 8.95 -3.58
C ILE A 43 9.80 9.83 -2.92
N GLY A 44 9.96 9.76 -1.59
CA GLY A 44 10.96 10.56 -0.87
C GLY A 44 12.39 10.29 -1.34
N ARG A 45 12.69 9.07 -1.80
CA ARG A 45 13.98 8.69 -2.40
C ARG A 45 14.17 9.25 -3.80
N GLU A 46 13.11 9.37 -4.59
CA GLU A 46 13.15 9.91 -5.95
C GLU A 46 13.19 11.44 -5.96
N VAL A 47 12.55 12.07 -4.97
CA VAL A 47 12.50 13.54 -4.78
C VAL A 47 13.73 14.08 -4.04
N ALA A 48 14.59 13.21 -3.50
CA ALA A 48 15.88 13.60 -2.95
C ALA A 48 17.02 13.35 -3.96
N PRO A 49 17.24 14.22 -4.97
CA PRO A 49 18.55 14.38 -5.57
C PRO A 49 19.37 15.27 -4.63
N MET A 50 20.29 14.65 -3.90
CA MET A 50 21.49 15.32 -3.39
C MET A 50 22.70 14.59 -3.95
#